data_AF-A0A950MCZ8-F1
#
_entry.id   AF-A0A950MCZ8-F1
#
_cell.length_a   1.000
_cell.length_b   1.000
_cell.length_c   1.000
_cell.angle_alpha   90.00
_cell.angle_beta   90.00
_cell.angle_gamma   90.00
#
_symmetry.space_group_name_H-M   'P 1'
#
loop_
_entity.id
_entity.type
_entity.pdbx_description
1 polymer ?
#
loop_
_entity_poly.entity_id
_entity_poly.type
_entity_poly.pdbx_seq_one_letter_code
_entity_poly.pdbx_strand_id
1 'polypeptide(L)'
;MTFSARGLRRTLAPDAVPGAHALHTRIVAKIVDAVGAMKGPAAAASLRASGLEALHTVLDPLDVGPLRDRVLDCLREDLLRFAARIGRTVLGWHDDFYIDDYLILRVNFPYAVARAADGAAENPGIGRLSPSVRAAAAARRVRDPRYDPRGYHRNHPPAAWAHGPHVDSWTGHSKDGINVWWAISDVPADAGMVLYPSVTPTDVACDPRSLYVRSGYALPPPVFVPLAAGELLVFDPELLHGTHLNVSAQTRVAVSLRLNERRPAFDPDCFYAREFWRRASDVVAGRGTVLHLKREEHLAARASAPARPPAAAPTVTVTAGDDATAVALGPASLLAEGERFTAAMGDRRVLVLRTPSGVHAFDAACPHYGIDLSDGGAEGETLACPGCAVGFDVRTGGSSSPCLTLTTYPVREADGTLYLDLVP
;
A
#
# COMPACT_ATOMS: atom_id res chain seq x y z
N MET A 1 -6.04 31.26 9.75
CA MET A 1 -4.96 30.32 10.14
C MET A 1 -4.88 29.27 9.05
N THR A 2 -3.79 29.22 8.28
CA THR A 2 -3.57 28.18 7.25
C THR A 2 -3.38 26.84 7.95
N PHE A 3 -4.31 25.91 7.73
CA PHE A 3 -4.17 24.53 8.17
C PHE A 3 -2.95 23.94 7.46
N SER A 4 -1.88 23.63 8.21
CA SER A 4 -0.79 22.81 7.65
C SER A 4 -1.30 21.38 7.61
N ALA A 5 -1.64 20.88 6.43
CA ALA A 5 -2.03 19.49 6.20
C ALA A 5 -0.91 18.48 6.54
N ARG A 6 0.32 18.95 6.80
CA ARG A 6 1.46 18.07 7.07
C ARG A 6 1.23 17.20 8.30
N GLY A 7 1.38 15.90 8.14
CA GLY A 7 1.14 14.92 9.19
C GLY A 7 -0.34 14.73 9.54
N LEU A 8 -1.28 15.27 8.74
CA LEU A 8 -2.70 15.01 8.91
C LEU A 8 -2.95 13.50 8.81
N ARG A 9 -3.65 12.97 9.81
CA ARG A 9 -4.19 11.62 9.82
C ARG A 9 -5.42 11.63 10.71
N ARG A 10 -6.59 11.34 10.15
CA ARG A 10 -7.84 11.27 10.90
C ARG A 10 -8.72 10.15 10.38
N THR A 11 -9.11 9.26 11.28
CA THR A 11 -10.23 8.33 11.04
C THR A 11 -11.53 9.04 11.38
N LEU A 12 -12.51 8.92 10.50
CA LEU A 12 -13.83 9.52 10.62
C LEU A 12 -14.88 8.42 10.66
N ALA A 13 -15.82 8.55 11.59
CA ALA A 13 -16.98 7.68 11.69
C ALA A 13 -17.87 7.79 10.43
N PRO A 14 -18.71 6.78 10.14
CA PRO A 14 -19.52 6.73 8.92
C PRO A 14 -20.52 7.89 8.74
N ASP A 15 -20.87 8.59 9.81
CA ASP A 15 -21.80 9.72 9.84
C ASP A 15 -21.11 11.10 9.88
N ALA A 16 -19.77 11.13 9.94
CA ALA A 16 -18.98 12.36 10.06
C ALA A 16 -19.09 13.29 8.83
N VAL A 17 -19.51 12.75 7.68
CA VAL A 17 -19.77 13.53 6.46
C VAL A 17 -21.25 13.42 6.13
N PRO A 18 -22.00 14.55 6.01
CA PRO A 18 -23.42 14.48 5.74
C PRO A 18 -23.73 13.65 4.50
N GLY A 19 -24.69 12.72 4.58
CA GLY A 19 -25.08 11.84 3.47
C GLY A 19 -24.08 10.73 3.10
N ALA A 20 -23.00 10.53 3.87
CA ALA A 20 -22.05 9.43 3.66
C ALA A 20 -22.74 8.07 3.72
N HIS A 21 -23.55 7.82 4.75
CA HIS A 21 -24.26 6.55 4.92
C HIS A 21 -25.13 6.21 3.69
N ALA A 22 -25.95 7.16 3.22
CA ALA A 22 -26.81 6.95 2.05
C ALA A 22 -26.00 6.66 0.77
N LEU A 23 -24.87 7.35 0.58
CA LEU A 23 -23.98 7.09 -0.56
C LEU A 23 -23.25 5.76 -0.43
N HIS A 24 -22.81 5.37 0.77
CA HIS A 24 -22.22 4.06 1.05
C HIS A 24 -23.19 2.94 0.69
N THR A 25 -24.44 3.00 1.18
CA THR A 25 -25.49 2.02 0.83
C THR A 25 -25.70 1.95 -0.69
N ARG A 26 -25.69 3.09 -1.37
CA ARG A 26 -25.82 3.15 -2.84
C ARG A 26 -24.61 2.53 -3.55
N ILE A 27 -23.39 2.73 -3.06
CA ILE A 27 -22.19 2.09 -3.60
C ILE A 27 -22.30 0.57 -3.48
N VAL A 28 -22.64 0.06 -2.30
CA VAL A 28 -22.82 -1.38 -2.05
C VAL A 28 -23.88 -1.95 -3.00
N ALA A 29 -25.04 -1.30 -3.11
CA ALA A 29 -26.10 -1.72 -4.01
C ALA A 29 -25.63 -1.76 -5.48
N LYS A 30 -24.86 -0.77 -5.94
CA LYS A 30 -24.34 -0.76 -7.32
C LYS A 30 -23.28 -1.82 -7.58
N ILE A 31 -22.47 -2.18 -6.60
CA ILE A 31 -21.56 -3.31 -6.71
C ILE A 31 -22.36 -4.60 -6.89
N VAL A 32 -23.38 -4.82 -6.05
CA VAL A 32 -24.26 -6.01 -6.13
C VAL A 32 -25.02 -6.07 -7.47
N ASP A 33 -25.59 -4.96 -7.93
CA ASP A 33 -26.29 -4.89 -9.21
C ASP A 33 -25.33 -5.21 -10.38
N ALA A 34 -24.10 -4.69 -10.33
CA ALA A 34 -23.10 -4.98 -11.35
C ALA A 34 -22.68 -6.45 -11.35
N VAL A 35 -22.52 -7.07 -10.17
CA VAL A 35 -22.30 -8.52 -10.05
C VAL A 35 -23.46 -9.30 -10.66
N GLY A 36 -24.71 -8.90 -10.37
CA GLY A 36 -25.90 -9.52 -10.96
C GLY A 36 -25.95 -9.43 -12.48
N ALA A 37 -25.56 -8.29 -13.04
CA ALA A 37 -25.47 -8.10 -14.48
C ALA A 37 -24.35 -8.91 -15.15
N MET A 38 -23.27 -9.22 -14.41
CA MET A 38 -22.10 -9.92 -14.92
C MET A 38 -22.16 -11.45 -14.74
N LYS A 39 -22.69 -11.91 -13.60
CA LYS A 39 -22.68 -13.33 -13.19
C LYS A 39 -24.07 -13.89 -12.91
N GLY A 40 -25.13 -13.10 -13.13
CA GLY A 40 -26.52 -13.51 -12.98
C GLY A 40 -27.13 -13.25 -11.60
N PRO A 41 -28.46 -13.37 -11.48
CA PRO A 41 -29.19 -13.00 -10.26
C PRO A 41 -28.83 -13.83 -9.03
N ALA A 42 -28.43 -15.11 -9.21
CA ALA A 42 -28.00 -15.98 -8.11
C ALA A 42 -26.71 -15.48 -7.45
N ALA A 43 -25.73 -15.00 -8.24
CA ALA A 43 -24.49 -14.42 -7.73
C ALA A 43 -24.76 -13.14 -6.92
N ALA A 44 -25.64 -12.27 -7.43
CA ALA A 44 -26.07 -11.08 -6.67
C ALA A 44 -26.81 -11.44 -5.38
N ALA A 45 -27.67 -12.46 -5.39
CA ALA A 45 -28.37 -12.93 -4.19
C ALA A 45 -27.39 -13.47 -3.14
N SER A 46 -26.42 -14.30 -3.56
CA SER A 46 -25.35 -14.80 -2.71
C SER A 46 -24.56 -13.65 -2.08
N LEU A 47 -24.15 -12.66 -2.87
CA LEU A 47 -23.39 -11.52 -2.37
C LEU A 47 -24.20 -10.65 -1.40
N ARG A 48 -25.51 -10.45 -1.62
CA ARG A 48 -26.38 -9.74 -0.66
C ARG A 48 -26.45 -10.45 0.69
N ALA A 49 -26.43 -11.78 0.69
CA ALA A 49 -26.49 -12.58 1.92
C ALA A 49 -25.14 -12.59 2.66
N SER A 50 -24.02 -12.64 1.93
CA SER A 50 -22.69 -12.82 2.51
C SER A 50 -21.88 -11.54 2.72
N GLY A 51 -22.31 -10.40 2.15
CA GLY A 51 -21.56 -9.14 2.24
C GLY A 51 -20.44 -9.01 1.20
N LEU A 52 -19.87 -7.82 1.07
CA LEU A 52 -18.82 -7.53 0.07
C LEU A 52 -17.49 -8.24 0.38
N GLU A 53 -17.30 -8.66 1.62
CA GLU A 53 -16.20 -9.47 2.10
C GLU A 53 -16.11 -10.81 1.35
N ALA A 54 -17.25 -11.32 0.86
CA ALA A 54 -17.35 -12.54 0.07
C ALA A 54 -17.29 -12.32 -1.46
N LEU A 55 -16.94 -11.12 -1.95
CA LEU A 55 -16.99 -10.80 -3.38
C LEU A 55 -16.13 -11.74 -4.25
N HIS A 56 -14.98 -12.19 -3.74
CA HIS A 56 -14.12 -13.19 -4.36
C HIS A 56 -14.75 -14.58 -4.56
N THR A 57 -15.90 -14.86 -3.94
CA THR A 57 -16.62 -16.14 -4.11
C THR A 57 -17.58 -16.13 -5.30
N VAL A 58 -17.90 -14.94 -5.83
CA VAL A 58 -18.84 -14.75 -6.95
C VAL A 58 -18.19 -14.08 -8.15
N LEU A 59 -16.99 -13.50 -8.00
CA LEU A 59 -16.20 -12.88 -9.07
C LEU A 59 -14.79 -13.45 -9.12
N ASP A 60 -14.26 -13.54 -10.33
CA ASP A 60 -12.87 -13.86 -10.62
C ASP A 60 -12.03 -12.56 -10.66
N PRO A 61 -10.70 -12.63 -10.46
CA PRO A 61 -9.83 -11.45 -10.54
C PRO A 61 -9.95 -10.64 -11.84
N LEU A 62 -10.24 -11.30 -12.97
CA LEU A 62 -10.45 -10.65 -14.27
C LEU A 62 -11.74 -9.80 -14.33
N ASP A 63 -12.71 -10.08 -13.46
CA ASP A 63 -13.97 -9.34 -13.42
C ASP A 63 -13.85 -7.97 -12.72
N VAL A 64 -12.77 -7.74 -11.97
CA VAL A 64 -12.58 -6.52 -11.18
C VAL A 64 -12.56 -5.26 -12.05
N GLY A 65 -11.91 -5.31 -13.22
CA GLY A 65 -11.87 -4.20 -14.18
C GLY A 65 -13.28 -3.84 -14.68
N PRO A 66 -14.02 -4.77 -15.29
CA PRO A 66 -15.41 -4.55 -15.72
C PRO A 66 -16.36 -4.11 -14.60
N LEU A 67 -16.23 -4.67 -13.39
CA LEU A 67 -16.99 -4.23 -12.22
C LEU A 67 -16.70 -2.76 -11.91
N ARG A 68 -15.42 -2.40 -11.82
CA ARG A 68 -14.97 -1.04 -11.53
C ARG A 68 -15.49 -0.04 -12.55
N ASP A 69 -15.42 -0.37 -13.84
CA ASP A 69 -15.92 0.51 -14.90
C ASP A 69 -17.42 0.78 -14.74
N ARG A 70 -18.24 -0.28 -14.57
CA ARG A 70 -19.68 -0.14 -14.36
C ARG A 70 -20.04 0.69 -13.12
N VAL A 71 -19.37 0.44 -12.00
CA VAL A 71 -19.67 1.12 -10.73
C VAL A 71 -19.21 2.58 -10.78
N LEU A 72 -17.98 2.85 -11.22
CA LEU A 72 -17.44 4.21 -11.27
C LEU A 72 -18.12 5.07 -12.32
N ASP A 73 -18.47 4.54 -13.50
CA ASP A 73 -19.19 5.33 -14.50
C ASP A 73 -20.58 5.74 -14.01
N CYS A 74 -21.24 4.89 -13.20
CA CYS A 74 -22.55 5.20 -12.60
C CYS A 74 -22.47 6.19 -11.43
N LEU A 75 -21.44 6.09 -10.59
CA LEU A 75 -21.36 6.83 -9.31
C LEU A 75 -20.41 8.03 -9.33
N ARG A 76 -19.77 8.31 -10.48
CA ARG A 76 -18.74 9.36 -10.59
C ARG A 76 -19.20 10.71 -10.03
N GLU A 77 -20.36 11.20 -10.45
CA GLU A 77 -20.83 12.51 -9.98
C GLU A 77 -21.11 12.51 -8.48
N ASP A 78 -21.66 11.43 -7.94
CA ASP A 78 -21.93 11.30 -6.52
C ASP A 78 -20.63 11.30 -5.71
N LEU A 79 -19.61 10.56 -6.16
CA LEU A 79 -18.29 10.52 -5.55
C LEU A 79 -17.56 11.87 -5.61
N LEU A 80 -17.67 12.59 -6.73
CA LEU A 80 -17.09 13.93 -6.86
C LEU A 80 -17.81 14.94 -5.94
N ARG A 81 -19.15 14.91 -5.87
CA ARG A 81 -19.92 15.75 -4.93
C ARG A 81 -19.62 15.39 -3.48
N PHE A 82 -19.36 14.12 -3.19
CA PHE A 82 -18.94 13.66 -1.88
C PHE A 82 -17.55 14.19 -1.51
N ALA A 83 -16.60 14.13 -2.45
CA ALA A 83 -15.27 14.74 -2.28
C ALA A 83 -15.38 16.26 -2.00
N ALA A 84 -16.25 16.97 -2.74
CA ALA A 84 -16.53 18.38 -2.50
C ALA A 84 -17.09 18.61 -1.08
N ARG A 85 -17.99 17.73 -0.61
CA ARG A 85 -18.55 17.82 0.74
C ARG A 85 -17.47 17.64 1.81
N ILE A 86 -16.55 16.68 1.65
CA ILE A 86 -15.41 16.49 2.56
C ILE A 86 -14.58 17.77 2.65
N GLY A 87 -14.22 18.37 1.51
CA GLY A 87 -13.46 19.64 1.50
C GLY A 87 -14.15 20.76 2.30
N ARG A 88 -15.48 20.85 2.22
CA ARG A 88 -16.26 21.84 2.97
C ARG A 88 -16.44 21.51 4.45
N THR A 89 -16.85 20.29 4.78
CA THR A 89 -17.33 19.94 6.13
C THR A 89 -16.27 19.32 7.02
N VAL A 90 -15.28 18.64 6.44
CA VAL A 90 -14.19 17.98 7.19
C VAL A 90 -12.95 18.84 7.21
N LEU A 91 -12.55 19.36 6.05
CA LEU A 91 -11.31 20.14 5.90
C LEU A 91 -11.52 21.64 6.14
N GLY A 92 -12.78 22.11 6.19
CA GLY A 92 -13.12 23.50 6.48
C GLY A 92 -12.69 24.50 5.40
N TRP A 93 -12.50 24.04 4.16
CA TRP A 93 -12.15 24.94 3.06
C TRP A 93 -13.39 25.70 2.61
N HIS A 94 -13.31 27.03 2.59
CA HIS A 94 -14.42 27.92 2.20
C HIS A 94 -14.25 28.53 0.80
N ASP A 95 -13.01 28.69 0.35
CA ASP A 95 -12.69 29.12 -1.02
C ASP A 95 -12.87 27.96 -2.03
N ASP A 96 -12.83 28.24 -3.33
CA ASP A 96 -12.84 27.19 -4.34
C ASP A 96 -11.54 26.37 -4.29
N PHE A 97 -11.67 25.04 -4.44
CA PHE A 97 -10.57 24.08 -4.33
C PHE A 97 -10.69 23.03 -5.44
N TYR A 98 -9.72 22.12 -5.52
CA TYR A 98 -9.57 21.17 -6.61
C TYR A 98 -9.85 19.74 -6.15
N ILE A 99 -10.52 18.97 -7.01
CA ILE A 99 -10.85 17.56 -6.83
C ILE A 99 -10.19 16.79 -7.96
N ASP A 100 -9.42 15.76 -7.64
CA ASP A 100 -8.81 14.89 -8.64
C ASP A 100 -9.92 14.16 -9.42
N ASP A 101 -9.86 14.19 -10.75
CA ASP A 101 -10.81 13.46 -11.60
C ASP A 101 -10.54 11.94 -11.57
N TYR A 102 -9.38 11.53 -11.07
CA TYR A 102 -8.99 10.13 -10.92
C TYR A 102 -9.65 9.50 -9.68
N LEU A 103 -10.66 8.66 -9.93
CA LEU A 103 -11.39 7.92 -8.88
C LEU A 103 -10.94 6.46 -8.86
N ILE A 104 -10.82 5.88 -7.67
CA ILE A 104 -10.43 4.47 -7.51
C ILE A 104 -11.52 3.73 -6.74
N LEU A 105 -12.08 2.67 -7.34
CA LEU A 105 -12.75 1.59 -6.61
C LEU A 105 -11.74 0.46 -6.44
N ARG A 106 -11.24 0.31 -5.23
CA ARG A 106 -10.28 -0.72 -4.85
C ARG A 106 -11.05 -1.97 -4.48
N VAL A 107 -10.82 -3.05 -5.23
CA VAL A 107 -11.31 -4.39 -4.89
C VAL A 107 -10.08 -5.27 -4.76
N ASN A 108 -9.84 -5.77 -3.55
CA ASN A 108 -8.61 -6.46 -3.20
C ASN A 108 -8.98 -7.82 -2.60
N PHE A 109 -8.88 -8.87 -3.40
CA PHE A 109 -9.18 -10.23 -2.96
C PHE A 109 -8.15 -10.76 -1.96
N PRO A 110 -8.47 -11.82 -1.21
CA PRO A 110 -7.48 -12.59 -0.45
C PRO A 110 -6.30 -12.97 -1.34
N TYR A 111 -5.08 -12.88 -0.81
CA TYR A 111 -3.86 -13.16 -1.56
C TYR A 111 -3.85 -14.57 -2.16
N ALA A 112 -4.37 -15.56 -1.42
CA ALA A 112 -4.51 -16.93 -1.90
C ALA A 112 -5.36 -17.05 -3.18
N VAL A 113 -6.37 -16.19 -3.34
CA VAL A 113 -7.20 -16.11 -4.55
C VAL A 113 -6.48 -15.30 -5.63
N ALA A 114 -5.97 -14.12 -5.27
CA ALA A 114 -5.38 -13.18 -6.21
C ALA A 114 -4.10 -13.72 -6.87
N ARG A 115 -3.28 -14.50 -6.15
CA ARG A 115 -2.01 -15.05 -6.67
C ARG A 115 -2.19 -16.09 -7.77
N ALA A 116 -3.38 -16.67 -7.88
CA ALA A 116 -3.74 -17.63 -8.93
C ALA A 116 -4.32 -16.95 -10.18
N ALA A 117 -4.43 -15.62 -10.18
CA ALA A 117 -5.01 -14.86 -11.28
C ALA A 117 -4.15 -14.91 -12.55
N ASP A 118 -4.83 -14.77 -13.69
CA ASP A 118 -4.18 -14.48 -14.97
C ASP A 118 -3.43 -13.14 -14.93
N GLY A 119 -2.34 -13.02 -15.70
CA GLY A 119 -1.50 -11.82 -15.75
C GLY A 119 -2.18 -10.57 -16.32
N ALA A 120 -3.35 -10.70 -16.94
CA ALA A 120 -4.20 -9.60 -17.41
C ALA A 120 -5.11 -9.03 -16.31
N ALA A 121 -5.28 -9.72 -15.17
CA ALA A 121 -6.09 -9.24 -14.07
C ALA A 121 -5.49 -7.94 -13.49
N GLU A 122 -6.33 -6.91 -13.37
CA GLU A 122 -5.88 -5.55 -13.04
C GLU A 122 -5.33 -5.44 -11.61
N ASN A 123 -4.36 -4.53 -11.44
CA ASN A 123 -3.92 -4.09 -10.12
C ASN A 123 -5.12 -3.48 -9.32
N PRO A 124 -5.35 -3.89 -8.06
CA PRO A 124 -6.40 -3.33 -7.20
C PRO A 124 -6.36 -1.81 -7.03
N GLY A 125 -5.19 -1.19 -7.16
CA GLY A 125 -4.97 0.25 -6.99
C GLY A 125 -5.18 1.10 -8.24
N ILE A 126 -5.57 0.51 -9.38
CA ILE A 126 -5.80 1.30 -10.60
C ILE A 126 -7.18 1.98 -10.57
N GLY A 127 -7.19 3.28 -10.79
CA GLY A 127 -8.39 4.11 -10.93
C GLY A 127 -8.77 4.44 -12.36
N ARG A 128 -9.83 5.23 -12.49
CA ARG A 128 -10.39 5.70 -13.76
C ARG A 128 -10.54 7.22 -13.75
N LEU A 129 -10.11 7.84 -14.85
CA LEU A 129 -10.52 9.19 -15.21
C LEU A 129 -11.92 9.19 -15.84
N SER A 130 -12.56 10.36 -15.87
CA SER A 130 -13.75 10.62 -16.65
C SER A 130 -13.53 10.21 -18.11
N PRO A 131 -14.53 9.57 -18.76
CA PRO A 131 -14.45 9.20 -20.17
C PRO A 131 -13.99 10.35 -21.08
N SER A 132 -14.44 11.58 -20.81
CA SER A 132 -14.12 12.78 -21.58
C SER A 132 -12.63 13.13 -21.67
N VAL A 133 -11.80 12.66 -20.73
CA VAL A 133 -10.36 12.99 -20.69
C VAL A 133 -9.45 11.77 -20.84
N ARG A 134 -10.01 10.56 -20.97
CA ARG A 134 -9.19 9.33 -21.09
C ARG A 134 -8.25 9.38 -22.30
N ALA A 135 -8.70 9.90 -23.44
CA ALA A 135 -7.87 10.03 -24.64
C ALA A 135 -6.73 11.05 -24.45
N ALA A 136 -7.02 12.22 -23.86
CA ALA A 136 -6.02 13.22 -23.54
C ALA A 136 -4.97 12.69 -22.55
N ALA A 137 -5.41 11.97 -21.53
CA ALA A 137 -4.52 11.32 -20.57
C ALA A 137 -3.64 10.24 -21.21
N ALA A 138 -4.19 9.44 -22.13
CA ALA A 138 -3.44 8.43 -22.86
C ALA A 138 -2.34 9.06 -23.73
N ALA A 139 -2.63 10.18 -24.41
CA ALA A 139 -1.67 10.92 -25.22
C ALA A 139 -0.51 11.54 -24.42
N ARG A 140 -0.71 11.74 -23.10
CA ARG A 140 0.29 12.28 -22.17
C ARG A 140 1.13 11.22 -21.46
N ARG A 141 0.87 9.92 -21.69
CA ARG A 141 1.58 8.85 -20.99
C ARG A 141 3.06 8.85 -21.32
N VAL A 142 3.88 9.10 -20.30
CA VAL A 142 5.34 8.95 -20.34
C VAL A 142 5.72 7.60 -19.75
N ARG A 143 6.76 6.96 -20.30
CA ARG A 143 7.37 5.76 -19.74
C ARG A 143 8.82 6.07 -19.34
N ASP A 144 9.18 5.78 -18.09
CA ASP A 144 10.57 5.72 -17.66
C ASP A 144 11.09 4.28 -17.91
N PRO A 145 12.19 4.08 -18.66
CA PRO A 145 12.74 2.75 -18.91
C PRO A 145 13.23 2.03 -17.63
N ARG A 146 13.47 2.76 -16.54
CA ARG A 146 13.84 2.17 -15.24
C ARG A 146 12.64 1.63 -14.49
N TYR A 147 11.44 2.18 -14.73
CA TYR A 147 10.23 1.81 -14.03
C TYR A 147 9.80 0.38 -14.40
N ASP A 148 9.95 -0.53 -13.45
CA ASP A 148 9.78 -1.97 -13.59
C ASP A 148 8.98 -2.51 -12.38
N PRO A 149 7.68 -2.18 -12.30
CA PRO A 149 6.85 -2.68 -11.22
C PRO A 149 6.73 -4.22 -11.26
N ARG A 150 6.80 -4.86 -12.44
CA ARG A 150 6.70 -6.34 -12.54
C ARG A 150 7.89 -7.02 -11.88
N GLY A 151 9.10 -6.49 -12.08
CA GLY A 151 10.31 -6.98 -11.43
C GLY A 151 10.24 -6.85 -9.90
N TYR A 152 9.78 -5.71 -9.39
CA TYR A 152 9.58 -5.53 -7.94
C TYR A 152 8.66 -6.59 -7.34
N HIS A 153 7.52 -6.87 -7.98
CA HIS A 153 6.55 -7.87 -7.50
C HIS A 153 6.92 -9.31 -7.90
N ARG A 154 8.16 -9.59 -8.31
CA ARG A 154 8.66 -10.91 -8.77
C ARG A 154 7.71 -11.61 -9.76
N ASN A 155 7.15 -10.85 -10.71
CA ASN A 155 6.20 -11.35 -11.72
C ASN A 155 4.91 -11.99 -11.17
N HIS A 156 4.54 -11.73 -9.91
CA HIS A 156 3.20 -12.07 -9.43
C HIS A 156 2.13 -11.39 -10.30
N PRO A 157 0.93 -11.97 -10.46
CA PRO A 157 -0.13 -11.36 -11.24
C PRO A 157 -0.52 -10.00 -10.63
N PRO A 158 -0.85 -8.97 -11.42
CA PRO A 158 -1.13 -7.63 -10.89
C PRO A 158 -2.27 -7.57 -9.88
N ALA A 159 -3.25 -8.46 -9.98
CA ALA A 159 -4.32 -8.61 -9.00
C ALA A 159 -3.82 -8.92 -7.57
N ALA A 160 -2.64 -9.53 -7.43
CA ALA A 160 -2.03 -9.91 -6.16
C ALA A 160 -1.02 -8.87 -5.63
N TRP A 161 -0.87 -7.73 -6.29
CA TRP A 161 0.12 -6.72 -5.88
C TRP A 161 -0.31 -5.98 -4.62
N ALA A 162 0.61 -5.88 -3.67
CA ALA A 162 0.54 -4.95 -2.54
C ALA A 162 1.47 -3.76 -2.79
N HIS A 163 0.99 -2.54 -2.54
CA HIS A 163 1.82 -1.35 -2.65
C HIS A 163 2.82 -1.29 -1.49
N GLY A 164 4.11 -1.20 -1.83
CA GLY A 164 5.15 -0.95 -0.84
C GLY A 164 5.09 0.43 -0.23
N PRO A 165 5.84 0.70 0.85
CA PRO A 165 5.88 2.01 1.47
C PRO A 165 6.32 3.09 0.48
N HIS A 166 5.56 4.18 0.40
CA HIS A 166 5.82 5.33 -0.45
C HIS A 166 5.14 6.57 0.11
N VAL A 167 5.50 7.73 -0.45
CA VAL A 167 4.62 8.89 -0.45
C VAL A 167 3.97 9.04 -1.82
N ASP A 168 2.79 9.62 -1.85
CA ASP A 168 1.94 9.67 -3.03
C ASP A 168 2.55 10.54 -4.15
N SER A 169 3.39 11.52 -3.80
CA SER A 169 4.12 12.35 -4.78
C SER A 169 5.11 11.57 -5.63
N TRP A 170 5.70 10.48 -5.10
CA TRP A 170 6.56 9.58 -5.87
C TRP A 170 5.80 8.81 -6.95
N THR A 171 4.49 8.63 -6.76
CA THR A 171 3.59 7.90 -7.67
C THR A 171 2.68 8.85 -8.47
N GLY A 172 3.15 10.09 -8.67
CA GLY A 172 2.55 11.07 -9.57
C GLY A 172 1.30 11.77 -9.02
N HIS A 173 0.96 11.57 -7.75
CA HIS A 173 -0.06 12.38 -7.09
C HIS A 173 0.53 13.73 -6.65
N SER A 174 -0.34 14.70 -6.36
CA SER A 174 0.10 16.03 -5.94
C SER A 174 0.69 16.00 -4.52
N LYS A 175 1.77 16.75 -4.29
CA LYS A 175 2.47 16.86 -3.01
C LYS A 175 1.67 17.57 -1.92
N ASP A 176 0.80 18.48 -2.31
CA ASP A 176 0.00 19.35 -1.43
C ASP A 176 -1.48 18.92 -1.37
N GLY A 177 -1.76 17.68 -1.76
CA GLY A 177 -3.11 17.13 -1.72
C GLY A 177 -3.51 16.63 -0.35
N ILE A 178 -4.73 16.10 -0.28
CA ILE A 178 -5.29 15.34 0.83
C ILE A 178 -5.86 14.05 0.24
N ASN A 179 -5.48 12.93 0.83
CA ASN A 179 -6.02 11.64 0.51
C ASN A 179 -7.26 11.35 1.34
N VAL A 180 -8.30 10.84 0.68
CA VAL A 180 -9.47 10.24 1.31
C VAL A 180 -9.51 8.78 0.92
N TRP A 181 -9.48 7.90 1.91
CA TRP A 181 -9.63 6.46 1.74
C TRP A 181 -10.87 6.00 2.51
N TRP A 182 -11.90 5.56 1.79
CA TRP A 182 -13.21 5.25 2.35
C TRP A 182 -13.45 3.75 2.31
N ALA A 183 -13.58 3.14 3.49
CA ALA A 183 -13.92 1.72 3.64
C ALA A 183 -15.35 1.48 3.16
N ILE A 184 -15.55 0.62 2.16
CA ILE A 184 -16.88 0.23 1.68
C ILE A 184 -17.29 -1.13 2.28
N SER A 185 -16.34 -2.04 2.43
CA SER A 185 -16.45 -3.23 3.29
C SER A 185 -15.72 -3.00 4.61
N ASP A 186 -15.83 -3.95 5.54
CA ASP A 186 -14.90 -4.00 6.68
C ASP A 186 -13.47 -4.21 6.18
N VAL A 187 -12.51 -3.66 6.91
CA VAL A 187 -11.08 -3.65 6.58
C VAL A 187 -10.30 -4.09 7.80
N PRO A 188 -9.88 -5.38 7.86
CA PRO A 188 -9.06 -5.85 8.97
C PRO A 188 -7.63 -5.31 8.89
N ALA A 189 -6.91 -5.37 10.02
CA ALA A 189 -5.54 -4.85 10.13
C ALA A 189 -4.57 -5.52 9.13
N ASP A 190 -4.79 -6.79 8.81
CA ASP A 190 -4.00 -7.62 7.90
C ASP A 190 -4.45 -7.54 6.42
N ALA A 191 -5.26 -6.53 6.08
CA ALA A 191 -5.62 -6.20 4.70
C ALA A 191 -5.63 -4.69 4.41
N GLY A 192 -5.40 -3.85 5.42
CA GLY A 192 -5.66 -2.41 5.38
C GLY A 192 -4.51 -1.54 4.87
N MET A 193 -4.64 -0.25 5.17
CA MET A 193 -3.58 0.73 4.99
C MET A 193 -2.53 0.57 6.10
N VAL A 194 -1.27 0.78 5.74
CA VAL A 194 -0.13 0.71 6.66
C VAL A 194 0.56 2.07 6.67
N LEU A 195 0.89 2.60 7.85
CA LEU A 195 1.49 3.92 8.02
C LEU A 195 2.81 3.85 8.79
N TYR A 196 3.73 4.76 8.49
CA TYR A 196 5.02 4.92 9.17
C TYR A 196 5.20 6.37 9.65
N PRO A 197 4.42 6.82 10.66
CA PRO A 197 4.33 8.22 11.04
C PRO A 197 5.63 8.81 11.62
N SER A 198 6.56 7.96 12.09
CA SER A 198 7.86 8.37 12.59
C SER A 198 8.92 8.52 11.48
N VAL A 199 8.60 8.18 10.23
CA VAL A 199 9.51 8.28 9.08
C VAL A 199 9.06 9.43 8.19
N THR A 200 9.96 10.39 7.98
CA THR A 200 9.72 11.50 7.04
C THR A 200 10.21 11.14 5.65
N PRO A 201 9.69 11.78 4.58
CA PRO A 201 10.14 11.50 3.21
C PRO A 201 11.62 11.82 2.96
N THR A 202 12.25 12.61 3.83
CA THR A 202 13.68 12.92 3.79
C THR A 202 14.57 11.89 4.49
N ASP A 203 13.98 10.93 5.21
CA ASP A 203 14.72 9.84 5.87
C ASP A 203 14.96 8.65 4.94
N VAL A 204 14.26 8.59 3.81
CA VAL A 204 14.24 7.45 2.88
C VAL A 204 14.41 7.92 1.44
N ALA A 205 14.91 7.03 0.57
CA ALA A 205 15.01 7.29 -0.87
C ALA A 205 13.94 6.51 -1.64
N CYS A 206 13.41 7.13 -2.68
CA CYS A 206 12.59 6.46 -3.69
C CYS A 206 13.46 5.56 -4.59
N ASP A 207 13.03 4.32 -4.82
CA ASP A 207 13.55 3.46 -5.88
C ASP A 207 12.85 3.77 -7.21
N PRO A 208 13.57 4.24 -8.25
CA PRO A 208 12.95 4.57 -9.53
C PRO A 208 12.33 3.37 -10.26
N ARG A 209 12.67 2.13 -9.87
CA ARG A 209 12.09 0.92 -10.47
C ARG A 209 10.68 0.64 -9.98
N SER A 210 10.43 0.87 -8.69
CA SER A 210 9.16 0.53 -8.03
C SER A 210 8.32 1.75 -7.65
N LEU A 211 8.97 2.91 -7.50
CA LEU A 211 8.42 4.13 -6.88
C LEU A 211 8.07 3.97 -5.40
N TYR A 212 8.68 2.98 -4.74
CA TYR A 212 8.56 2.71 -3.31
C TYR A 212 9.89 3.03 -2.59
N VAL A 213 9.92 2.86 -1.27
CA VAL A 213 11.15 2.96 -0.48
C VAL A 213 12.19 1.99 -1.03
N ARG A 214 13.38 2.51 -1.30
CA ARG A 214 14.55 1.75 -1.73
C ARG A 214 15.03 0.83 -0.60
N SER A 215 15.56 -0.34 -0.96
CA SER A 215 16.23 -1.21 0.02
C SER A 215 17.48 -0.55 0.63
N GLY A 216 17.83 -0.97 1.84
CA GLY A 216 18.88 -0.43 2.69
C GLY A 216 18.37 0.57 3.73
N TYR A 217 17.08 0.87 3.74
CA TYR A 217 16.45 1.79 4.68
C TYR A 217 15.59 1.00 5.68
N ALA A 218 16.10 0.81 6.89
CA ALA A 218 15.34 0.22 7.97
C ALA A 218 14.08 1.04 8.31
N LEU A 219 12.92 0.37 8.29
CA LEU A 219 11.64 0.92 8.67
C LEU A 219 11.28 0.51 10.11
N PRO A 220 10.60 1.38 10.87
CA PRO A 220 10.04 0.99 12.16
C PRO A 220 8.88 0.01 11.98
N PRO A 221 8.40 -0.63 13.06
CA PRO A 221 7.17 -1.41 13.02
C PRO A 221 6.01 -0.60 12.38
N PRO A 222 5.26 -1.22 11.44
CA PRO A 222 4.16 -0.55 10.77
C PRO A 222 3.00 -0.25 11.72
N VAL A 223 2.33 0.89 11.51
CA VAL A 223 1.05 1.18 12.16
C VAL A 223 -0.09 0.75 11.24
N PHE A 224 -0.85 -0.26 11.66
CA PHE A 224 -2.04 -0.74 10.95
C PHE A 224 -3.25 0.17 11.18
N VAL A 225 -4.08 0.30 10.15
CA VAL A 225 -5.30 1.11 10.21
C VAL A 225 -6.51 0.25 9.80
N PRO A 226 -7.04 -0.59 10.72
CA PRO A 226 -8.33 -1.25 10.48
C PRO A 226 -9.44 -0.20 10.44
N LEU A 227 -10.45 -0.46 9.62
CA LEU A 227 -11.60 0.43 9.42
C LEU A 227 -12.87 -0.40 9.29
N ALA A 228 -13.92 0.01 9.98
CA ALA A 228 -15.26 -0.55 9.77
C ALA A 228 -15.85 -0.02 8.45
N ALA A 229 -16.77 -0.77 7.87
CA ALA A 229 -17.51 -0.35 6.68
C ALA A 229 -18.15 1.03 6.90
N GLY A 230 -17.85 1.97 5.99
CA GLY A 230 -18.33 3.34 6.03
C GLY A 230 -17.34 4.34 6.66
N GLU A 231 -16.32 3.90 7.40
CA GLU A 231 -15.31 4.80 7.97
C GLU A 231 -14.35 5.35 6.92
N LEU A 232 -13.84 6.57 7.15
CA LEU A 232 -12.90 7.24 6.26
C LEU A 232 -11.56 7.47 6.97
N LEU A 233 -10.46 7.17 6.28
CA LEU A 233 -9.15 7.69 6.61
C LEU A 233 -8.85 8.91 5.72
N VAL A 234 -8.71 10.07 6.35
CA VAL A 234 -8.25 11.30 5.70
C VAL A 234 -6.83 11.57 6.13
N PHE A 235 -5.89 11.65 5.17
CA PHE A 235 -4.48 11.74 5.49
C PHE A 235 -3.65 12.55 4.47
N ASP A 236 -2.51 13.02 4.95
CA ASP A 236 -1.47 13.69 4.17
C ASP A 236 -0.84 12.73 3.14
N PRO A 237 -0.80 13.04 1.84
CA PRO A 237 -0.13 12.22 0.83
C PRO A 237 1.38 12.06 1.07
N GLU A 238 1.99 12.96 1.82
CA GLU A 238 3.42 12.92 2.17
C GLU A 238 3.70 12.14 3.48
N LEU A 239 2.68 11.55 4.10
CA LEU A 239 2.84 10.55 5.15
C LEU A 239 3.31 9.23 4.51
N LEU A 240 4.44 8.67 4.95
CA LEU A 240 4.92 7.40 4.42
C LEU A 240 3.91 6.29 4.71
N HIS A 241 3.41 5.62 3.67
CA HIS A 241 2.36 4.63 3.76
C HIS A 241 2.49 3.53 2.71
N GLY A 242 1.86 2.39 2.97
CA GLY A 242 1.78 1.26 2.06
C GLY A 242 0.44 0.56 2.20
N THR A 243 0.27 -0.56 1.49
CA THR A 243 -0.89 -1.44 1.63
C THR A 243 -0.43 -2.77 2.19
N HIS A 244 -1.07 -3.24 3.26
CA HIS A 244 -0.85 -4.60 3.74
C HIS A 244 -1.27 -5.59 2.65
N LEU A 245 -0.47 -6.62 2.39
CA LEU A 245 -0.90 -7.73 1.54
C LEU A 245 -2.15 -8.34 2.15
N ASN A 246 -3.26 -8.46 1.41
CA ASN A 246 -4.48 -9.02 1.99
C ASN A 246 -4.33 -10.51 2.25
N VAL A 247 -3.86 -10.86 3.44
CA VAL A 247 -3.66 -12.24 3.91
C VAL A 247 -4.87 -12.74 4.68
N SER A 248 -5.88 -11.90 4.89
CA SER A 248 -7.18 -12.27 5.43
C SER A 248 -7.96 -13.18 4.48
N ALA A 249 -9.03 -13.78 4.98
CA ALA A 249 -9.98 -14.55 4.17
C ALA A 249 -11.02 -13.68 3.44
N GLN A 250 -11.00 -12.35 3.62
CA GLN A 250 -12.04 -11.45 3.15
C GLN A 250 -11.57 -10.60 1.97
N THR A 251 -12.48 -10.27 1.05
CA THR A 251 -12.25 -9.21 0.06
C THR A 251 -12.37 -7.85 0.72
N ARG A 252 -11.37 -6.99 0.50
CA ARG A 252 -11.42 -5.58 0.91
C ARG A 252 -11.93 -4.73 -0.24
N VAL A 253 -12.98 -3.96 0.01
CA VAL A 253 -13.53 -2.96 -0.92
C VAL A 253 -13.39 -1.56 -0.33
N ALA A 254 -12.79 -0.64 -1.09
CA ALA A 254 -12.63 0.75 -0.68
C ALA A 254 -12.74 1.71 -1.86
N VAL A 255 -13.06 2.98 -1.58
CA VAL A 255 -13.00 4.07 -2.55
C VAL A 255 -11.87 5.02 -2.16
N SER A 256 -11.09 5.50 -3.14
CA SER A 256 -10.11 6.56 -2.91
C SER A 256 -10.39 7.79 -3.74
N LEU A 257 -10.31 8.95 -3.09
CA LEU A 257 -10.54 10.29 -3.64
C LEU A 257 -9.39 11.20 -3.19
N ARG A 258 -9.11 12.25 -3.97
CA ARG A 258 -8.05 13.21 -3.64
C ARG A 258 -8.51 14.65 -3.87
N LEU A 259 -8.02 15.53 -3.01
CA LEU A 259 -8.47 16.92 -2.88
C LEU A 259 -7.25 17.84 -2.70
N ASN A 260 -7.24 19.01 -3.33
CA ASN A 260 -6.22 20.04 -3.09
C ASN A 260 -6.87 21.38 -2.82
N GLU A 261 -6.49 22.04 -1.73
CA GLU A 261 -6.99 23.39 -1.40
C GLU A 261 -6.64 24.39 -2.51
N ARG A 262 -5.45 24.23 -3.10
CA ARG A 262 -4.89 25.10 -4.14
C ARG A 262 -4.63 24.30 -5.42
N ARG A 263 -4.14 24.98 -6.46
CA ARG A 263 -3.69 24.27 -7.66
C ARG A 263 -2.60 23.26 -7.26
N PRO A 264 -2.72 21.99 -7.67
CA PRO A 264 -1.81 20.93 -7.27
C PRO A 264 -0.36 21.24 -7.67
N ALA A 265 0.57 20.85 -6.81
CA ALA A 265 2.00 20.88 -7.09
C ALA A 265 2.55 19.44 -7.24
N PHE A 266 3.29 19.17 -8.31
CA PHE A 266 3.78 17.82 -8.65
C PHE A 266 5.28 17.65 -8.41
N ASP A 267 5.69 16.43 -8.08
CA ASP A 267 7.11 16.13 -7.87
C ASP A 267 7.92 16.28 -9.18
N PRO A 268 8.95 17.15 -9.20
CA PRO A 268 9.83 17.32 -10.36
C PRO A 268 10.63 16.08 -10.76
N ASP A 269 10.76 15.08 -9.88
CA ASP A 269 11.49 13.84 -10.14
C ASP A 269 10.58 12.66 -10.54
N CYS A 270 9.27 12.73 -10.29
CA CYS A 270 8.33 11.73 -10.79
C CYS A 270 8.05 11.96 -12.29
N PHE A 271 8.27 10.94 -13.13
CA PHE A 271 8.15 11.07 -14.60
C PHE A 271 6.73 11.24 -15.13
N TYR A 272 5.70 11.16 -14.28
CA TYR A 272 4.30 11.37 -14.65
C TYR A 272 3.54 12.08 -13.51
N ALA A 273 2.32 12.55 -13.81
CA ALA A 273 1.44 13.14 -12.81
C ALA A 273 -0.05 12.84 -13.09
N ARG A 274 -0.91 13.00 -12.08
CA ARG A 274 -2.37 13.10 -12.24
C ARG A 274 -2.73 14.53 -12.63
N GLU A 275 -2.88 14.78 -13.93
CA GLU A 275 -3.00 16.14 -14.48
C GLU A 275 -4.46 16.62 -14.65
N PHE A 276 -5.46 15.80 -14.35
CA PHE A 276 -6.87 16.11 -14.63
C PHE A 276 -7.64 16.37 -13.33
N TRP A 277 -8.16 17.59 -13.20
CA TRP A 277 -8.74 18.11 -11.96
C TRP A 277 -10.06 18.83 -12.23
N ARG A 278 -10.88 19.00 -11.20
CA ARG A 278 -12.13 19.75 -11.26
C ARG A 278 -12.17 20.78 -10.15
N ARG A 279 -12.82 21.92 -10.41
CA ARG A 279 -13.16 22.85 -9.33
C ARG A 279 -14.32 22.31 -8.51
N ALA A 280 -14.25 22.45 -7.20
CA ALA A 280 -15.31 22.04 -6.30
C ALA A 280 -16.62 22.80 -6.62
N SER A 281 -16.52 24.09 -6.94
CA SER A 281 -17.66 24.91 -7.38
C SER A 281 -18.33 24.40 -8.66
N ASP A 282 -17.54 23.91 -9.63
CA ASP A 282 -18.07 23.29 -10.87
C ASP A 282 -18.79 21.98 -10.56
N VAL A 283 -18.19 21.13 -9.72
CA VAL A 283 -18.79 19.85 -9.30
C VAL A 283 -20.12 20.07 -8.57
N VAL A 284 -20.17 21.00 -7.62
CA VAL A 284 -21.39 21.33 -6.87
C VAL A 284 -22.48 21.89 -7.79
N ALA A 285 -22.11 22.70 -8.78
CA ALA A 285 -23.03 23.23 -9.77
C ALA A 285 -23.42 22.22 -10.88
N GLY A 286 -22.91 20.99 -10.84
CA GLY A 286 -23.19 19.97 -11.86
C GLY A 286 -22.53 20.26 -13.22
N ARG A 287 -21.48 21.07 -13.26
CA ARG A 287 -20.73 21.36 -14.49
C ARG A 287 -19.69 20.26 -14.76
N GLY A 288 -19.72 19.73 -15.99
CA GLY A 288 -18.84 18.63 -16.42
C GLY A 288 -17.39 19.01 -16.72
N THR A 289 -16.98 20.26 -16.52
CA THR A 289 -15.64 20.77 -16.85
C THR A 289 -14.54 20.01 -16.13
N VAL A 290 -13.52 19.59 -16.87
CA VAL A 290 -12.26 19.02 -16.35
C VAL A 290 -11.13 19.93 -16.79
N LEU A 291 -10.34 20.39 -15.83
CA LEU A 291 -9.12 21.15 -16.04
C LEU A 291 -7.98 20.18 -16.36
N HIS A 292 -7.17 20.53 -17.37
CA HIS A 292 -5.88 19.90 -17.60
C HIS A 292 -4.80 20.78 -16.97
N LEU A 293 -4.34 20.41 -15.78
CA LEU A 293 -3.25 21.07 -15.06
C LEU A 293 -1.97 20.29 -15.34
N LYS A 294 -1.25 20.71 -16.38
CA LYS A 294 -0.05 20.00 -16.85
C LYS A 294 1.07 20.03 -15.83
N ARG A 295 1.75 18.90 -15.68
CA ARG A 295 2.85 18.74 -14.72
C ARG A 295 3.92 19.80 -14.87
N GLU A 296 4.38 20.07 -16.09
CA GLU A 296 5.45 21.02 -16.43
C GLU A 296 5.12 22.47 -16.04
N GLU A 297 3.84 22.82 -15.90
CA GLU A 297 3.35 24.14 -15.49
C GLU A 297 3.12 24.23 -13.97
N HIS A 298 3.20 23.08 -13.26
CA HIS A 298 2.74 22.91 -11.87
C HIS A 298 3.73 22.10 -11.02
N LEU A 299 5.05 22.26 -11.24
CA LEU A 299 6.06 21.58 -10.44
C LEU A 299 6.23 22.20 -9.05
N ALA A 300 6.34 21.34 -8.04
CA ALA A 300 6.76 21.72 -6.70
C ALA A 300 8.25 22.06 -6.66
N ALA A 301 8.69 22.71 -5.59
CA ALA A 301 10.12 22.85 -5.30
C ALA A 301 10.77 21.46 -5.14
N ARG A 302 11.96 21.28 -5.73
CA ARG A 302 12.76 20.06 -5.56
C ARG A 302 13.03 19.82 -4.07
N ALA A 303 12.80 18.59 -3.63
CA ALA A 303 13.18 18.17 -2.29
C ALA A 303 14.71 18.08 -2.19
N SER A 304 15.25 18.31 -1.00
CA SER A 304 16.64 17.95 -0.71
C SER A 304 16.81 16.44 -0.79
N ALA A 305 18.01 16.00 -1.15
CA ALA A 305 18.38 14.59 -1.03
C ALA A 305 18.17 14.09 0.41
N PRO A 306 17.96 12.78 0.62
CA PRO A 306 17.80 12.23 1.96
C PRO A 306 18.95 12.68 2.86
N ALA A 307 18.61 13.19 4.04
CA ALA A 307 19.61 13.76 4.94
C ALA A 307 20.43 12.69 5.65
N ARG A 308 19.92 11.45 5.70
CA ARG A 308 20.54 10.33 6.41
C ARG A 308 21.01 9.25 5.42
N PRO A 309 22.25 8.75 5.55
CA PRO A 309 22.67 7.56 4.82
C PRO A 309 21.78 6.36 5.22
N PRO A 310 21.68 5.33 4.34
CA PRO A 310 20.89 4.13 4.62
C PRO A 310 21.38 3.49 5.93
N ALA A 311 20.47 3.26 6.88
CA ALA A 311 20.76 2.61 8.16
C ALA A 311 20.58 1.09 8.01
N ALA A 312 21.25 0.50 7.02
CA ALA A 312 21.15 -0.92 6.73
C ALA A 312 21.66 -1.74 7.91
N ALA A 313 21.06 -2.91 8.13
CA ALA A 313 21.58 -3.85 9.13
C ALA A 313 23.05 -4.21 8.82
N PRO A 314 23.90 -4.35 9.84
CA PRO A 314 25.25 -4.85 9.65
C PRO A 314 25.24 -6.17 8.87
N THR A 315 26.20 -6.35 7.97
CA THR A 315 26.41 -7.63 7.28
C THR A 315 27.74 -8.23 7.75
N VAL A 316 27.71 -9.48 8.18
CA VAL A 316 28.88 -10.26 8.56
C VAL A 316 29.09 -11.33 7.51
N THR A 317 30.27 -11.36 6.89
CA THR A 317 30.63 -12.44 5.95
C THR A 317 31.09 -13.65 6.73
N VAL A 318 30.47 -14.78 6.46
CA VAL A 318 30.69 -16.04 7.16
C VAL A 318 31.09 -17.10 6.14
N THR A 319 32.21 -17.78 6.40
CA THR A 319 32.66 -18.90 5.55
C THR A 319 32.30 -20.20 6.24
N ALA A 320 31.48 -21.02 5.58
CA ALA A 320 31.21 -22.39 5.99
C ALA A 320 32.04 -23.34 5.10
N GLY A 321 32.60 -24.40 5.68
CA GLY A 321 33.18 -25.48 4.90
C GLY A 321 32.09 -26.28 4.16
N ASP A 322 32.44 -26.96 3.08
CA ASP A 322 31.47 -27.65 2.21
C ASP A 322 30.60 -28.69 2.94
N ASP A 323 31.14 -29.33 3.99
CA ASP A 323 30.45 -30.32 4.84
C ASP A 323 30.02 -29.77 6.21
N ALA A 324 30.09 -28.46 6.43
CA ALA A 324 29.73 -27.87 7.72
C ALA A 324 28.22 -27.99 7.97
N THR A 325 27.84 -28.51 9.13
CA THR A 325 26.44 -28.55 9.58
C THR A 325 26.07 -27.33 10.44
N ALA A 326 27.06 -26.60 10.95
CA ALA A 326 26.90 -25.40 11.73
C ALA A 326 28.06 -24.43 11.50
N VAL A 327 27.84 -23.14 11.78
CA VAL A 327 28.86 -22.10 11.62
C VAL A 327 28.81 -21.06 12.73
N ALA A 328 29.99 -20.62 13.19
CA ALA A 328 30.12 -19.56 14.18
C ALA A 328 29.82 -18.19 13.55
N LEU A 329 28.93 -17.44 14.19
CA LEU A 329 28.54 -16.09 13.79
C LEU A 329 29.30 -15.00 14.57
N GLY A 330 29.98 -15.38 15.65
CA GLY A 330 30.75 -14.48 16.52
C GLY A 330 30.18 -14.38 17.93
N PRO A 331 30.72 -13.46 18.76
CA PRO A 331 30.30 -13.32 20.15
C PRO A 331 28.84 -12.92 20.30
N ALA A 332 28.11 -13.60 21.17
CA ALA A 332 26.69 -13.33 21.44
C ALA A 332 26.42 -11.95 22.02
N SER A 333 27.43 -11.35 22.66
CA SER A 333 27.42 -10.01 23.24
C SER A 333 27.38 -8.89 22.21
N LEU A 334 27.65 -9.16 20.92
CA LEU A 334 27.57 -8.17 19.85
C LEU A 334 26.15 -7.97 19.29
N LEU A 335 25.18 -8.70 19.82
CA LEU A 335 23.79 -8.61 19.40
C LEU A 335 22.94 -8.30 20.63
N ALA A 336 22.60 -7.02 20.86
CA ALA A 336 21.66 -6.65 21.91
C ALA A 336 20.21 -6.98 21.53
N GLU A 337 19.30 -6.95 22.51
CA GLU A 337 17.88 -7.14 22.25
C GLU A 337 17.35 -6.09 21.26
N GLY A 338 16.61 -6.53 20.24
CA GLY A 338 16.10 -5.70 19.15
C GLY A 338 17.10 -5.46 18.01
N GLU A 339 18.38 -5.75 18.22
CA GLU A 339 19.42 -5.65 17.19
C GLU A 339 19.42 -6.86 16.26
N ARG A 340 19.96 -6.64 15.06
CA ARG A 340 20.03 -7.65 14.00
C ARG A 340 21.27 -7.46 13.14
N PHE A 341 21.68 -8.53 12.47
CA PHE A 341 22.65 -8.48 11.38
C PHE A 341 22.34 -9.57 10.35
N THR A 342 22.85 -9.39 9.13
CA THR A 342 22.78 -10.41 8.09
C THR A 342 24.08 -11.21 8.04
N ALA A 343 23.99 -12.51 8.24
CA ALA A 343 25.06 -13.46 7.94
C ALA A 343 25.04 -13.79 6.43
N ALA A 344 26.07 -13.36 5.72
CA ALA A 344 26.25 -13.62 4.29
C ALA A 344 27.18 -14.83 4.09
N MET A 345 26.64 -15.90 3.51
CA MET A 345 27.31 -17.19 3.27
C MET A 345 27.18 -17.56 1.80
N GLY A 346 28.11 -17.08 0.97
CA GLY A 346 27.99 -17.16 -0.48
C GLY A 346 26.70 -16.48 -0.97
N ASP A 347 25.83 -17.25 -1.65
CA ASP A 347 24.54 -16.76 -2.16
C ASP A 347 23.42 -16.74 -1.11
N ARG A 348 23.63 -17.38 0.05
CA ARG A 348 22.65 -17.43 1.14
C ARG A 348 22.84 -16.26 2.09
N ARG A 349 21.74 -15.58 2.40
CA ARG A 349 21.67 -14.47 3.37
C ARG A 349 20.70 -14.86 4.47
N VAL A 350 21.21 -14.98 5.69
CA VAL A 350 20.40 -15.29 6.88
C VAL A 350 20.34 -14.06 7.76
N LEU A 351 19.14 -13.59 8.08
CA LEU A 351 18.94 -12.54 9.08
C LEU A 351 18.98 -13.17 10.46
N VAL A 352 19.78 -12.60 11.35
CA VAL A 352 19.88 -12.98 12.75
C VAL A 352 19.34 -11.82 13.58
N LEU A 353 18.36 -12.07 14.43
CA LEU A 353 17.66 -11.08 15.24
C LEU A 353 17.59 -11.57 16.68
N ARG A 354 17.91 -10.71 17.66
CA ARG A 354 17.66 -11.00 19.07
C ARG A 354 16.34 -10.37 19.51
N THR A 355 15.45 -11.18 20.07
CA THR A 355 14.18 -10.77 20.69
C THR A 355 14.20 -11.10 22.18
N PRO A 356 13.17 -10.72 22.96
CA PRO A 356 13.09 -11.10 24.37
C PRO A 356 13.15 -12.62 24.62
N SER A 357 12.69 -13.43 23.66
CA SER A 357 12.73 -14.90 23.77
C SER A 357 14.07 -15.53 23.39
N GLY A 358 15.00 -14.79 22.78
CA GLY A 358 16.32 -15.29 22.40
C GLY A 358 16.79 -14.83 21.02
N VAL A 359 17.76 -15.56 20.46
CA VAL A 359 18.30 -15.29 19.12
C VAL A 359 17.59 -16.18 18.12
N HIS A 360 17.09 -15.57 17.04
CA HIS A 360 16.39 -16.25 15.96
C HIS A 360 17.10 -15.97 14.64
N ALA A 361 17.12 -16.97 13.77
CA ALA A 361 17.71 -16.87 12.45
C ALA A 361 16.75 -17.40 11.39
N PHE A 362 16.68 -16.70 10.25
CA PHE A 362 15.80 -17.06 9.14
C PHE A 362 16.32 -16.44 7.84
N ASP A 363 15.83 -16.91 6.70
CA ASP A 363 16.20 -16.32 5.41
C ASP A 363 15.93 -14.80 5.40
N ALA A 364 16.92 -14.01 4.99
CA ALA A 364 16.78 -12.56 4.91
C ALA A 364 15.80 -12.14 3.80
N ALA A 365 15.59 -12.97 2.78
CA ALA A 365 14.65 -12.68 1.71
C ALA A 365 13.21 -13.05 2.13
N CYS A 366 12.30 -12.09 2.08
CA CYS A 366 10.88 -12.34 2.31
C CYS A 366 10.33 -13.41 1.33
N PRO A 367 9.56 -14.42 1.77
CA PRO A 367 9.06 -15.49 0.90
C PRO A 367 8.07 -14.99 -0.17
N HIS A 368 7.63 -13.73 -0.09
CA HIS A 368 6.76 -13.09 -1.07
C HIS A 368 7.53 -12.51 -2.26
N TYR A 369 8.06 -11.29 -2.14
CA TYR A 369 8.82 -10.60 -3.20
C TYR A 369 10.35 -10.69 -3.00
N GLY A 370 10.82 -11.47 -2.02
CA GLY A 370 12.22 -11.56 -1.60
C GLY A 370 12.90 -10.23 -1.36
N ILE A 371 12.12 -9.30 -0.82
CA ILE A 371 12.59 -8.05 -0.23
C ILE A 371 13.39 -8.40 1.02
N ASP A 372 14.51 -7.71 1.23
CA ASP A 372 15.39 -7.93 2.38
C ASP A 372 14.67 -7.52 3.68
N LEU A 373 14.42 -8.50 4.54
CA LEU A 373 13.74 -8.36 5.82
C LEU A 373 14.60 -7.65 6.87
N SER A 374 15.89 -7.46 6.61
CA SER A 374 16.75 -6.64 7.46
C SER A 374 16.27 -5.18 7.53
N ASP A 375 15.58 -4.70 6.50
CA ASP A 375 14.95 -3.37 6.45
C ASP A 375 13.58 -3.33 7.20
N GLY A 376 13.08 -4.47 7.68
CA GLY A 376 11.75 -4.60 8.30
C GLY A 376 11.68 -4.16 9.76
N GLY A 377 10.54 -3.60 10.18
CA GLY A 377 10.29 -3.29 11.59
C GLY A 377 10.03 -4.55 12.42
N ALA A 378 10.69 -4.68 13.57
CA ALA A 378 10.46 -5.78 14.52
C ALA A 378 9.90 -5.26 15.84
N GLU A 379 8.92 -5.98 16.40
CA GLU A 379 8.33 -5.71 17.71
C GLU A 379 7.98 -7.04 18.40
N GLY A 380 8.50 -7.23 19.62
CA GLY A 380 8.38 -8.50 20.34
C GLY A 380 8.96 -9.65 19.53
N GLU A 381 8.11 -10.62 19.18
CA GLU A 381 8.46 -11.81 18.38
C GLU A 381 8.03 -11.70 16.91
N THR A 382 7.61 -10.52 16.46
CA THR A 382 7.12 -10.31 15.08
C THR A 382 8.06 -9.42 14.28
N LEU A 383 8.41 -9.87 13.08
CA LEU A 383 9.11 -9.06 12.07
C LEU A 383 8.17 -8.78 10.89
N ALA A 384 7.92 -7.50 10.60
CA ALA A 384 7.10 -7.09 9.47
C ALA A 384 7.95 -6.92 8.20
N CYS A 385 7.49 -7.49 7.09
CA CYS A 385 8.11 -7.26 5.78
C CYS A 385 8.06 -5.77 5.41
N PRO A 386 9.19 -5.13 5.08
CA PRO A 386 9.21 -3.70 4.74
C PRO A 386 8.53 -3.41 3.39
N GLY A 387 8.22 -4.43 2.59
CA GLY A 387 7.56 -4.27 1.31
C GLY A 387 6.04 -4.43 1.32
N CYS A 388 5.48 -5.32 2.15
CA CYS A 388 4.05 -5.61 2.13
C CYS A 388 3.42 -5.77 3.52
N ALA A 389 4.20 -5.45 4.56
CA ALA A 389 3.81 -5.40 5.97
C ALA A 389 3.31 -6.72 6.61
N VAL A 390 3.38 -7.84 5.89
CA VAL A 390 3.12 -9.17 6.46
C VAL A 390 4.08 -9.41 7.61
N GLY A 391 3.52 -9.69 8.79
CA GLY A 391 4.27 -10.05 9.98
C GLY A 391 4.59 -11.55 10.02
N PHE A 392 5.81 -11.87 10.42
CA PHE A 392 6.27 -13.24 10.65
C PHE A 392 6.64 -13.43 12.12
N ASP A 393 6.18 -14.52 12.72
CA ASP A 393 6.66 -14.96 14.04
C ASP A 393 8.08 -15.50 13.87
N VAL A 394 9.06 -14.83 14.47
CA VAL A 394 10.48 -15.12 14.24
C VAL A 394 10.93 -16.46 14.81
N ARG A 395 10.14 -17.05 15.72
CA ARG A 395 10.43 -18.34 16.37
C ARG A 395 10.02 -19.52 15.50
N THR A 396 9.00 -19.33 14.65
CA THR A 396 8.39 -20.40 13.85
C THR A 396 8.47 -20.15 12.34
N GLY A 397 8.78 -18.92 11.94
CA GLY A 397 8.71 -18.45 10.56
C GLY A 397 7.29 -18.25 10.02
N GLY A 398 6.24 -18.60 10.78
CA GLY A 398 4.85 -18.52 10.34
C GLY A 398 4.35 -17.09 10.17
N SER A 399 3.42 -16.89 9.24
CA SER A 399 2.64 -15.64 9.11
C SER A 399 1.14 -15.94 9.17
N SER A 400 0.31 -14.89 9.13
CA SER A 400 -1.14 -15.05 8.96
C SER A 400 -1.54 -15.60 7.59
N SER A 401 -0.60 -15.71 6.64
CA SER A 401 -0.83 -16.39 5.37
C SER A 401 -0.20 -17.79 5.38
N PRO A 402 -0.96 -18.87 5.13
CA PRO A 402 -0.38 -20.21 4.98
C PRO A 402 0.51 -20.33 3.73
N CYS A 403 0.48 -19.34 2.84
CA CYS A 403 1.29 -19.27 1.63
C CYS A 403 2.68 -18.66 1.85
N LEU A 404 2.93 -18.07 3.02
CA LEU A 404 4.13 -17.27 3.31
C LEU A 404 4.71 -17.70 4.66
N THR A 405 5.77 -18.50 4.61
CA THR A 405 6.49 -18.97 5.79
C THR A 405 7.98 -18.75 5.56
N LEU A 406 8.69 -18.25 6.57
CA LEU A 406 10.13 -18.13 6.55
C LEU A 406 10.78 -19.50 6.79
N THR A 407 11.86 -19.78 6.09
CA THR A 407 12.80 -20.83 6.49
C THR A 407 13.55 -20.33 7.71
N THR A 408 13.38 -20.99 8.86
CA THR A 408 14.11 -20.72 10.10
C THR A 408 15.35 -21.59 10.20
N TYR A 409 16.33 -21.15 10.99
CA TYR A 409 17.55 -21.90 11.28
C TYR A 409 17.76 -21.97 12.79
N PRO A 410 18.05 -23.15 13.35
CA PRO A 410 18.40 -23.25 14.75
C PRO A 410 19.64 -22.42 15.08
N VAL A 411 19.58 -21.72 16.21
CA VAL A 411 20.71 -20.95 16.74
C VAL A 411 21.05 -21.48 18.13
N ARG A 412 22.32 -21.76 18.37
CA ARG A 412 22.84 -22.12 19.70
C ARG A 412 23.82 -21.08 20.19
N GLU A 413 23.71 -20.73 21.46
CA GLU A 413 24.73 -19.96 22.17
C GLU A 413 25.57 -20.93 23.02
N ALA A 414 26.88 -20.99 22.77
CA ALA A 414 27.81 -21.84 23.50
C ALA A 414 29.12 -21.08 23.74
N ASP A 415 29.62 -21.09 24.97
CA ASP A 415 30.85 -20.40 25.39
C ASP A 415 30.91 -18.92 24.95
N GLY A 416 29.76 -18.24 25.00
CA GLY A 416 29.61 -16.83 24.59
C GLY A 416 29.63 -16.59 23.09
N THR A 417 29.58 -17.64 22.27
CA THR A 417 29.56 -17.57 20.79
C THR A 417 28.21 -18.03 20.24
N LEU A 418 27.70 -17.32 19.23
CA LEU A 418 26.52 -17.72 18.47
C LEU A 418 26.93 -18.69 17.35
N TYR A 419 26.22 -19.80 17.26
CA TYR A 419 26.33 -20.80 16.21
C TYR A 419 25.00 -20.92 15.46
N LEU A 420 25.07 -20.92 14.15
CA LEU A 420 23.94 -21.14 13.24
C LEU A 420 24.01 -22.55 12.70
N ASP A 421 22.96 -23.35 12.88
CA ASP A 421 22.82 -24.62 12.18
C ASP A 421 22.42 -24.36 10.72
N LEU A 422 23.15 -24.96 9.78
CA LEU A 422 22.97 -24.71 8.35
C LEU A 422 21.80 -25.49 7.76
N VAL A 423 21.35 -26.53 8.46
CA VAL A 423 20.15 -27.31 8.18
C VAL A 423 18.96 -26.66 8.92
N PRO A 424 17.90 -26.23 8.21
CA PRO A 424 16.70 -25.64 8.80
C PRO A 424 15.99 -26.50 9.84
#